data_AF-G8TD84-F1
#
_entry.id   AF-G8TD84-F1
#
_cell.length_a   1.000
_cell.length_b   1.000
_cell.length_c   1.000
_cell.angle_alpha   90.00
_cell.angle_beta   90.00
_cell.angle_gamma   90.00
#
_symmetry.space_group_name_H-M   'P 1'
#
loop_
_entity.id
_entity.type
_entity.pdbx_description
1 polymer ?
#
loop_
_entity_poly.entity_id
_entity_poly.type
_entity_poly.pdbx_seq_one_letter_code
_entity_poly.pdbx_strand_id
1 'polypeptide(L)'
;MKKRNLLLCCLLAAGCRETAPNETVKEDASKKAAPAAETPPAEKVPMYRTTVNSEPVAEYKQKTENPLNDWYFSVKLFETPKTFQYVMKLKYEEMEGDDTLFLPNVGSEPKPVIQKGEDKYSCIVGFMDNHNEFREYKKVYVKNDELKVTSLKHYSVATYAK
;
A
#
# COMPACT_ATOMS: atom_id res chain seq x y z
N MET A 1 44.40 12.47 16.33
CA MET A 1 45.60 11.62 16.27
C MET A 1 45.17 10.18 15.97
N LYS A 2 45.84 9.51 15.00
CA LYS A 2 46.14 8.05 14.87
C LYS A 2 44.96 7.05 14.98
N LYS A 3 44.74 6.06 14.10
CA LYS A 3 45.47 5.46 12.97
C LYS A 3 44.49 4.58 12.17
N ARG A 4 44.73 4.46 10.86
CA ARG A 4 44.17 3.49 9.90
C ARG A 4 44.64 2.05 10.20
N ASN A 5 43.84 1.06 9.81
CA ASN A 5 44.26 -0.29 9.37
C ASN A 5 43.26 -0.73 8.27
N LEU A 6 43.65 -0.88 6.99
CA LEU A 6 44.45 -1.96 6.36
C LEU A 6 43.60 -3.25 6.18
N LEU A 7 42.92 -3.49 5.04
CA LEU A 7 43.40 -3.99 3.72
C LEU A 7 43.61 -5.51 3.70
N LEU A 8 42.77 -6.25 2.94
CA LEU A 8 43.07 -7.47 2.14
C LEU A 8 41.71 -8.02 1.60
N CYS A 9 41.37 -8.06 0.32
CA CYS A 9 41.93 -8.72 -0.88
C CYS A 9 41.53 -10.20 -1.06
N CYS A 10 41.24 -10.54 -2.32
CA CYS A 10 41.17 -11.87 -2.96
C CYS A 10 39.83 -12.64 -2.88
N LEU A 11 39.37 -13.40 -3.88
CA LEU A 11 39.53 -13.56 -5.34
C LEU A 11 38.68 -14.83 -5.66
N LEU A 12 37.99 -14.84 -6.82
CA LEU A 12 37.71 -15.96 -7.72
C LEU A 12 37.28 -17.35 -7.16
N ALA A 13 36.15 -17.87 -7.66
CA ALA A 13 36.18 -18.94 -8.68
C ALA A 13 34.77 -19.34 -9.15
N ALA A 14 34.57 -19.27 -10.46
CA ALA A 14 33.47 -19.90 -11.18
C ALA A 14 33.65 -21.43 -11.23
N GLY A 15 32.55 -22.17 -11.25
CA GLY A 15 32.54 -23.61 -11.40
C GLY A 15 31.20 -24.12 -11.93
N CYS A 16 30.93 -23.88 -13.22
CA CYS A 16 29.92 -24.63 -13.96
C CYS A 16 30.44 -26.05 -14.19
N ARG A 17 29.63 -27.06 -13.88
CA ARG A 17 29.87 -28.44 -14.28
C ARG A 17 28.74 -28.88 -15.21
N GLU A 18 29.07 -29.01 -16.49
CA GLU A 18 28.31 -29.74 -17.49
C GLU A 18 28.57 -31.24 -17.33
N THR A 19 27.52 -32.05 -17.37
CA THR A 19 27.54 -33.43 -17.86
C THR A 19 26.12 -33.80 -18.28
N ALA A 20 25.90 -33.92 -19.58
CA ALA A 20 24.92 -34.82 -20.20
C ALA A 20 25.70 -36.07 -20.70
N PRO A 21 25.09 -37.10 -21.32
CA PRO A 21 23.67 -37.43 -21.53
C PRO A 21 23.33 -38.89 -21.16
N ASN A 22 22.05 -39.27 -21.10
CA ASN A 22 21.62 -40.53 -21.74
C ASN A 22 20.11 -40.54 -22.00
N GLU A 23 19.75 -40.81 -23.24
CA GLU A 23 18.39 -41.03 -23.70
C GLU A 23 17.87 -42.41 -23.26
N THR A 24 16.56 -42.52 -23.02
CA THR A 24 15.78 -43.63 -23.57
C THR A 24 14.30 -43.29 -23.53
N VAL A 25 13.70 -43.30 -24.73
CA VAL A 25 12.28 -43.10 -25.03
C VAL A 25 11.47 -44.32 -24.57
N LYS A 26 10.26 -44.09 -24.03
CA LYS A 26 9.05 -44.91 -24.26
C LYS A 26 7.77 -44.11 -23.93
N GLU A 27 7.10 -43.69 -25.00
CA GLU A 27 5.64 -43.55 -25.21
C GLU A 27 4.80 -44.60 -24.43
N ASP A 28 3.52 -44.43 -24.07
CA ASP A 28 2.53 -43.36 -24.22
C ASP A 28 1.36 -43.73 -23.28
N ALA A 29 0.71 -42.75 -22.65
CA ALA A 29 -0.59 -42.94 -21.99
C ALA A 29 -1.29 -41.57 -21.81
N SER A 30 -1.81 -41.07 -22.94
CA SER A 30 -3.00 -40.23 -23.08
C SER A 30 -3.68 -39.79 -21.77
N LYS A 31 -3.32 -38.61 -21.28
CA LYS A 31 -4.20 -37.75 -20.49
C LYS A 31 -4.63 -36.58 -21.37
N LYS A 32 -5.91 -36.59 -21.72
CA LYS A 32 -6.64 -35.51 -22.38
C LYS A 32 -6.31 -34.18 -21.69
N ALA A 33 -5.48 -33.36 -22.34
CA ALA A 33 -5.12 -32.03 -21.87
C ALA A 33 -6.39 -31.18 -21.82
N ALA A 34 -6.72 -30.69 -20.63
CA ALA A 34 -7.70 -29.62 -20.49
C ALA A 34 -7.18 -28.39 -21.26
N PRO A 35 -8.03 -27.64 -21.95
CA PRO A 35 -7.60 -26.42 -22.63
C PRO A 35 -6.94 -25.50 -21.61
N ALA A 36 -5.74 -25.02 -21.93
CA ALA A 36 -5.08 -23.97 -21.18
C ALA A 36 -6.08 -22.81 -21.06
N ALA A 37 -6.52 -22.53 -19.85
CA ALA A 37 -7.29 -21.34 -19.57
C ALA A 37 -6.37 -20.15 -19.84
N GLU A 38 -6.52 -19.54 -21.02
CA GLU A 38 -5.97 -18.23 -21.28
C GLU A 38 -6.53 -17.32 -20.20
N THR A 39 -5.65 -16.87 -19.31
CA THR A 39 -6.02 -15.92 -18.28
C THR A 39 -6.44 -14.65 -19.02
N PRO A 40 -7.69 -14.16 -18.85
CA PRO A 40 -8.09 -12.93 -19.50
C PRO A 40 -7.09 -11.82 -19.12
N PRO A 41 -6.75 -10.90 -20.04
CA PRO A 41 -5.89 -9.78 -19.74
C PRO A 41 -6.40 -9.09 -18.47
N ALA A 42 -5.50 -8.85 -17.50
CA ALA A 42 -5.86 -8.20 -16.24
C ALA A 42 -6.70 -6.95 -16.53
N GLU A 43 -7.96 -6.94 -16.06
CA GLU A 43 -8.88 -5.84 -16.32
C GLU A 43 -8.26 -4.54 -15.82
N LYS A 44 -8.16 -3.58 -16.73
CA LYS A 44 -7.65 -2.24 -16.42
C LYS A 44 -8.68 -1.55 -15.51
N VAL A 45 -8.32 -1.35 -14.25
CA VAL A 45 -9.14 -0.65 -13.25
C VAL A 45 -9.66 0.67 -13.83
N PRO A 46 -10.97 0.93 -13.83
CA PRO A 46 -11.55 2.11 -14.44
C PRO A 46 -11.11 3.37 -13.68
N MET A 47 -10.95 4.49 -14.39
CA MET A 47 -10.58 5.78 -13.77
C MET A 47 -11.72 6.39 -12.95
N TYR A 48 -12.95 5.97 -13.21
CA TYR A 48 -14.15 6.46 -12.56
C TYR A 48 -15.01 5.29 -12.07
N ARG A 49 -15.53 5.42 -10.85
CA ARG A 49 -16.49 4.45 -10.28
C ARG A 49 -17.85 4.64 -10.93
N THR A 50 -18.57 3.53 -11.12
CA THR A 50 -19.99 3.55 -11.52
C THR A 50 -20.91 3.88 -10.35
N THR A 51 -20.49 3.58 -9.11
CA THR A 51 -21.22 3.85 -7.88
C THR A 51 -20.23 4.29 -6.80
N VAL A 52 -20.63 5.25 -5.98
CA VAL A 52 -19.81 5.78 -4.88
C VAL A 52 -20.43 5.36 -3.57
N ASN A 53 -19.66 4.68 -2.71
CA ASN A 53 -20.11 4.36 -1.37
C ASN A 53 -20.14 5.61 -0.49
N SER A 54 -21.28 5.87 0.15
CA SER A 54 -21.43 6.97 1.11
C SER A 54 -20.85 6.66 2.48
N GLU A 55 -20.69 5.38 2.81
CA GLU A 55 -20.05 4.93 4.05
C GLU A 55 -18.53 4.99 3.96
N PRO A 56 -17.83 5.19 5.08
CA PRO A 56 -16.37 5.21 5.08
C PRO A 56 -15.80 3.85 4.69
N VAL A 57 -14.89 3.83 3.72
CA VAL A 57 -14.16 2.61 3.30
C VAL A 57 -13.03 2.23 4.25
N ALA A 58 -12.60 3.17 5.10
CA ALA A 58 -11.72 2.91 6.22
C ALA A 58 -11.98 3.96 7.32
N GLU A 59 -11.93 3.51 8.57
CA GLU A 59 -12.11 4.37 9.74
C GLU A 59 -11.11 4.02 10.83
N TYR A 60 -10.55 5.06 11.46
CA TYR A 60 -9.89 4.99 12.75
C TYR A 60 -10.60 5.90 13.72
N LYS A 61 -10.88 5.41 14.93
CA LYS A 61 -11.59 6.15 15.96
C LYS A 61 -11.02 5.81 17.33
N GLN A 62 -10.71 6.84 18.11
CA GLN A 62 -10.20 6.73 19.46
C GLN A 62 -10.83 7.79 20.35
N LYS A 63 -11.37 7.38 21.50
CA LYS A 63 -11.99 8.29 22.46
C LYS A 63 -10.95 9.24 23.07
N THR A 64 -11.30 10.50 23.25
CA THR A 64 -10.43 11.46 23.97
C THR A 64 -10.62 11.34 25.48
N GLU A 65 -9.73 11.96 26.24
CA GLU A 65 -9.80 11.98 27.70
C GLU A 65 -10.73 13.05 28.26
N ASN A 66 -11.48 13.75 27.40
CA ASN A 66 -12.39 14.78 27.84
C ASN A 66 -13.48 14.18 28.75
N PRO A 67 -13.59 14.59 30.02
CA PRO A 67 -14.54 14.01 30.95
C PRO A 67 -15.96 14.57 30.78
N LEU A 68 -16.12 15.67 30.04
CA LEU A 68 -17.38 16.40 29.90
C LEU A 68 -18.15 16.01 28.63
N ASN A 69 -17.46 15.56 27.58
CA ASN A 69 -18.03 15.25 26.28
C ASN A 69 -17.60 13.87 25.76
N ASP A 70 -18.47 13.21 24.97
CA ASP A 70 -18.11 11.96 24.26
C ASP A 70 -17.37 12.27 22.95
N TRP A 71 -16.17 12.83 23.08
CA TRP A 71 -15.34 13.23 21.96
C TRP A 71 -14.36 12.15 21.51
N TYR A 72 -13.98 12.22 20.24
CA TYR A 72 -13.10 11.26 19.60
C TYR A 72 -12.07 11.98 18.73
N PHE A 73 -10.85 11.45 18.71
CA PHE A 73 -9.96 11.55 17.57
C PHE A 73 -10.45 10.55 16.52
N SER A 74 -10.80 11.02 15.33
CA SER A 74 -11.24 10.13 14.25
C SER A 74 -10.78 10.57 12.87
N VAL A 75 -10.54 9.58 12.02
CA VAL A 75 -10.16 9.73 10.63
C VAL A 75 -10.98 8.76 9.82
N LYS A 76 -11.69 9.27 8.81
CA LYS A 76 -12.56 8.48 7.93
C LYS A 76 -12.20 8.75 6.47
N LEU A 77 -12.13 7.71 5.67
CA LEU A 77 -11.90 7.80 4.23
C LEU A 77 -13.18 7.46 3.47
N PHE A 78 -13.56 8.33 2.55
CA PHE A 78 -14.75 8.18 1.71
C PHE A 78 -14.36 8.10 0.24
N GLU A 79 -15.10 7.29 -0.51
CA GLU A 79 -14.93 7.22 -1.95
C GLU A 79 -15.33 8.52 -2.64
N THR A 80 -14.76 8.72 -3.83
CA THR A 80 -15.22 9.74 -4.77
C THR A 80 -15.56 9.09 -6.11
N PRO A 81 -16.19 9.81 -7.05
CA PRO A 81 -16.38 9.30 -8.41
C PRO A 81 -15.06 8.92 -9.11
N LYS A 82 -13.91 9.47 -8.70
CA LYS A 82 -12.59 9.10 -9.24
C LYS A 82 -12.01 7.94 -8.44
N THR A 83 -11.74 6.81 -9.09
CA THR A 83 -11.32 5.55 -8.44
C THR A 83 -10.13 5.74 -7.50
N PHE A 84 -9.17 6.56 -7.90
CA PHE A 84 -7.91 6.77 -7.19
C PHE A 84 -7.90 7.98 -6.25
N GLN A 85 -9.04 8.65 -6.07
CA GLN A 85 -9.16 9.82 -5.19
C GLN A 85 -10.17 9.52 -4.07
N TYR A 86 -9.77 9.82 -2.83
CA TYR A 86 -10.59 9.68 -1.64
C TYR A 86 -10.61 11.00 -0.87
N VAL A 87 -11.74 11.26 -0.19
CA VAL A 87 -11.84 12.37 0.77
C VAL A 87 -11.60 11.82 2.16
N MET A 88 -10.69 12.47 2.88
CA MET A 88 -10.38 12.18 4.27
C MET A 88 -11.07 13.21 5.15
N LYS A 89 -11.95 12.75 6.05
CA LYS A 89 -12.59 13.58 7.07
C LYS A 89 -11.92 13.32 8.42
N LEU A 90 -11.55 14.40 9.10
CA LEU A 90 -10.75 14.40 10.31
C LEU A 90 -11.53 15.07 11.42
N LYS A 91 -11.44 14.54 12.63
CA LYS A 91 -12.02 15.17 13.81
C LYS A 91 -11.17 14.93 15.04
N TYR A 92 -11.02 15.96 15.87
CA TYR A 92 -10.49 15.87 17.21
C TYR A 92 -11.20 16.91 18.07
N GLU A 93 -12.04 16.44 19.00
CA GLU A 93 -12.89 17.32 19.81
C GLU A 93 -13.77 18.22 18.91
N GLU A 94 -13.66 19.54 19.05
CA GLU A 94 -14.38 20.52 18.21
C GLU A 94 -13.66 20.84 16.90
N MET A 95 -12.40 20.39 16.73
CA MET A 95 -11.66 20.59 15.48
C MET A 95 -12.09 19.58 14.43
N GLU A 96 -12.43 20.08 13.26
CA GLU A 96 -12.73 19.29 12.07
C GLU A 96 -11.83 19.74 10.91
N GLY A 97 -11.53 18.83 10.01
CA GLY A 97 -10.74 19.12 8.83
C GLY A 97 -10.96 18.10 7.73
N ASP A 98 -10.75 18.53 6.48
CA ASP A 98 -10.83 17.67 5.32
C ASP A 98 -9.49 17.70 4.55
N ASP A 99 -9.11 16.58 3.96
CA ASP A 99 -7.96 16.48 3.04
C ASP A 99 -8.27 15.45 1.95
N THR A 100 -7.45 15.41 0.90
CA THR A 100 -7.58 14.46 -0.20
C THR A 100 -6.42 13.46 -0.22
N LEU A 101 -6.74 12.20 -0.46
CA LEU A 101 -5.80 11.10 -0.65
C LEU A 101 -5.82 10.65 -2.12
N PHE A 102 -4.66 10.71 -2.79
CA PHE A 102 -4.50 10.31 -4.19
C PHE A 102 -3.67 9.03 -4.29
N LEU A 103 -4.34 7.90 -4.46
CA LEU A 103 -3.65 6.62 -4.54
C LEU A 103 -3.11 6.37 -5.96
N PRO A 104 -1.90 5.80 -6.11
CA PRO A 104 -1.40 5.45 -7.43
C PRO A 104 -2.26 4.34 -8.05
N ASN A 105 -2.43 4.39 -9.37
CA ASN A 105 -3.00 3.26 -10.11
C ASN A 105 -1.95 2.16 -10.28
N VAL A 106 -1.88 1.26 -9.30
CA VAL A 106 -0.95 0.12 -9.30
C VAL A 106 -1.45 -1.07 -10.14
N GLY A 107 -2.59 -0.94 -10.84
CA GLY A 107 -3.17 -2.02 -11.65
C GLY A 107 -4.15 -2.93 -10.90
N SER A 108 -4.52 -2.56 -9.66
CA SER A 108 -5.61 -3.19 -8.91
C SER A 108 -6.50 -2.12 -8.28
N GLU A 109 -7.71 -2.51 -7.88
CA GLU A 109 -8.59 -1.63 -7.11
C GLU A 109 -7.87 -1.09 -5.86
N PRO A 110 -7.91 0.23 -5.62
CA PRO A 110 -7.25 0.83 -4.46
C PRO A 110 -7.87 0.33 -3.15
N LYS A 111 -7.00 -0.05 -2.22
CA LYS A 111 -7.36 -0.53 -0.89
C LYS A 111 -6.82 0.43 0.18
N PRO A 112 -7.49 1.56 0.46
CA PRO A 112 -7.07 2.46 1.52
C PRO A 112 -7.12 1.76 2.88
N VAL A 113 -6.13 2.05 3.73
CA VAL A 113 -6.03 1.50 5.08
C VAL A 113 -5.58 2.58 6.04
N ILE A 114 -6.09 2.53 7.28
CA ILE A 114 -5.67 3.39 8.37
C ILE A 114 -5.11 2.50 9.48
N GLN A 115 -3.88 2.78 9.93
CA GLN A 115 -3.23 2.08 11.04
C GLN A 115 -3.00 3.04 12.20
N LYS A 116 -3.04 2.55 13.44
CA LYS A 116 -2.71 3.34 14.63
C LYS A 116 -1.27 3.85 14.54
N GLY A 117 -1.04 5.11 14.90
CA GLY A 117 0.30 5.68 14.98
C GLY A 117 0.92 5.50 16.36
N GLU A 118 2.19 5.91 16.49
CA GLU A 118 2.96 5.77 17.73
C GLU A 118 2.43 6.66 18.87
N ASP A 119 1.94 7.86 18.52
CA ASP A 119 1.43 8.83 19.48
C ASP A 119 -0.05 8.54 19.81
N LYS A 120 -0.47 8.96 21.01
CA LYS A 120 -1.83 8.72 21.53
C LYS A 120 -2.94 9.07 20.54
N TYR A 121 -2.94 10.28 19.99
CA TYR A 121 -3.93 10.72 18.99
C TYR A 121 -3.24 10.83 17.64
N SER A 122 -2.87 9.68 17.09
CA SER A 122 -2.26 9.61 15.77
C SER A 122 -2.64 8.34 15.02
N CYS A 123 -2.68 8.46 13.69
CA CYS A 123 -2.81 7.33 12.78
C CYS A 123 -2.04 7.58 11.48
N ILE A 124 -1.69 6.49 10.81
CA ILE A 124 -1.06 6.48 9.51
C ILE A 124 -2.10 6.05 8.47
N VAL A 125 -2.31 6.91 7.50
CA VAL A 125 -3.19 6.67 6.35
C VAL A 125 -2.32 6.21 5.19
N GLY A 126 -2.72 5.11 4.56
CA GLY A 126 -1.97 4.49 3.47
C GLY A 126 -2.87 3.60 2.62
N PHE A 127 -2.27 2.64 1.94
CA PHE A 127 -2.98 1.66 1.12
C PHE A 127 -2.23 0.32 1.08
N MET A 128 -2.95 -0.75 0.74
CA MET A 128 -2.31 -2.04 0.41
C MET A 128 -1.93 -2.04 -1.07
N ASP A 129 -0.68 -2.39 -1.36
CA ASP A 129 -0.25 -2.58 -2.74
C ASP A 129 -0.58 -3.98 -3.28
N ASN A 130 -0.15 -4.27 -4.51
CA ASN A 130 -0.39 -5.54 -5.18
C ASN A 130 0.29 -6.74 -4.50
N HIS A 131 1.25 -6.50 -3.60
CA HIS A 131 1.93 -7.53 -2.82
C HIS A 131 1.32 -7.68 -1.42
N ASN A 132 0.19 -7.00 -1.16
CA ASN A 132 -0.45 -6.90 0.16
C ASN A 132 0.47 -6.26 1.22
N GLU A 133 1.40 -5.41 0.81
CA GLU A 133 2.22 -4.63 1.73
C GLU A 133 1.56 -3.28 2.01
N PHE A 134 1.54 -2.89 3.30
CA PHE A 134 1.05 -1.58 3.69
C PHE A 134 2.04 -0.49 3.26
N ARG A 135 1.54 0.45 2.46
CA ARG A 135 2.27 1.61 1.98
C ARG A 135 1.78 2.85 2.70
N GLU A 136 2.54 3.29 3.70
CA GLU A 136 2.29 4.53 4.44
C GLU A 136 2.28 5.73 3.49
N TYR A 137 1.35 6.66 3.69
CA TYR A 137 1.25 7.85 2.84
C TYR A 137 1.18 9.13 3.66
N LYS A 138 0.19 9.28 4.55
CA LYS A 138 0.02 10.49 5.37
C LYS A 138 -0.04 10.10 6.85
N LYS A 139 0.51 10.96 7.73
CA LYS A 139 0.26 10.90 9.18
C LYS A 139 -0.80 11.94 9.52
N VAL A 140 -1.83 11.52 10.24
CA VAL A 140 -2.78 12.41 10.91
C VAL A 140 -2.50 12.34 12.40
N TYR A 141 -2.37 13.48 13.06
CA TYR A 141 -2.01 13.51 14.47
C TYR A 141 -2.42 14.82 15.15
N VAL A 142 -2.53 14.76 16.48
CA VAL A 142 -2.69 15.95 17.32
C VAL A 142 -1.33 16.33 17.91
N LYS A 143 -0.95 17.60 17.81
CA LYS A 143 0.24 18.13 18.49
C LYS A 143 0.03 19.58 18.88
N ASN A 144 0.22 19.88 20.17
CA ASN A 144 -0.06 21.19 20.78
C ASN A 144 -1.52 21.61 20.56
N ASP A 145 -2.46 20.69 20.83
CA ASP A 145 -3.91 20.88 20.64
C ASP A 145 -4.32 21.31 19.23
N GLU A 146 -3.49 21.02 18.23
CA GLU A 146 -3.79 21.24 16.81
C GLU A 146 -3.91 19.91 16.08
N LEU A 147 -4.97 19.76 15.30
CA LEU A 147 -5.15 18.65 14.36
C LEU A 147 -4.30 18.88 13.11
N LYS A 148 -3.38 17.97 12.82
CA LYS A 148 -2.38 18.08 11.74
C LYS A 148 -2.42 16.90 10.80
N VAL A 149 -2.09 17.18 9.53
CA VAL A 149 -1.82 16.18 8.50
C VAL A 149 -0.45 16.45 7.91
N THR A 150 0.33 15.39 7.68
CA THR A 150 1.64 15.50 7.02
C THR A 150 1.83 14.34 6.06
N SER A 151 2.32 14.63 4.86
CA SER A 151 2.74 13.60 3.91
C SER A 151 4.03 12.95 4.38
N LEU A 152 4.03 11.62 4.49
CA LEU A 152 5.19 10.81 4.82
C LEU A 152 5.94 10.39 3.56
N LYS A 153 5.20 9.99 2.52
CA LYS A 153 5.72 9.44 1.27
C LYS A 153 4.88 9.94 0.09
N HIS A 154 5.44 9.86 -1.10
CA HIS A 154 4.73 10.12 -2.35
C HIS A 154 4.95 8.92 -3.27
N TYR A 155 3.88 8.48 -3.94
CA TYR A 155 3.93 7.33 -4.83
C TYR A 155 3.54 7.75 -6.24
N SER A 156 4.27 7.24 -7.22
CA SER A 156 3.98 7.35 -8.63
C SER A 156 4.26 6.02 -9.30
N VAL A 157 3.60 5.77 -10.43
CA VAL A 157 3.83 4.57 -11.25
C VAL A 157 4.61 4.99 -12.48
N ALA A 158 5.75 4.35 -12.71
CA ALA A 158 6.55 4.54 -13.91
C ALA A 158 6.25 3.42 -14.90
N THR A 159 5.96 3.79 -16.15
CA THR A 159 5.88 2.85 -17.27
C THR A 159 7.20 2.89 -18.03
N TYR A 160 7.90 1.76 -18.12
CA TYR A 160 9.05 1.64 -19.00
C TYR A 160 8.57 1.33 -20.41
N ALA A 161 8.92 2.17 -21.39
CA ALA A 161 8.77 1.81 -22.79
C ALA A 161 9.72 0.64 -23.09
N LYS A 162 9.19 -0.43 -23.67
CA LYS A 162 9.98 -1.52 -24.24
C LYS A 162 10.54 -1.10 -25.60
#